data_AF-A0A3B0UM84-F1
#
_entry.id   AF-A0A3B0UM84-F1
#
_cell.length_a   1.000
_cell.length_b   1.000
_cell.length_c   1.000
_cell.angle_alpha   90.00
_cell.angle_beta   90.00
_cell.angle_gamma   90.00
#
_symmetry.space_group_name_H-M   'P 1'
#
loop_
_entity.id
_entity.type
_entity.pdbx_description
1 polymer ?
#
loop_
_entity_poly.entity_id
_entity_poly.type
_entity_poly.pdbx_seq_one_letter_code
_entity_poly.pdbx_strand_id
1 'polypeptide(L)'
;YANGSVPNSDQSIRVRPSRSPEQLAHVLEALAAVTEFATGSIEKMMMRTSPSLPWGSTIVLITAVVTEEMMVALIRLKEAGRRVVLISLADEPPPKGLGNLLAYHIPSSVPAFQKEHKASTITEAALGNIPAQEPVGLEFKLDDTT
;
A
#
# COMPACT_ATOMS: atom_id res chain seq x y z
N TYR A 1 9.52 5.98 -3.35
CA TYR A 1 9.51 4.51 -3.46
C TYR A 1 8.15 4.04 -2.96
N ALA A 2 7.47 3.16 -3.68
CA ALA A 2 6.24 2.48 -3.23
C ALA A 2 6.38 0.98 -3.49
N ASN A 3 5.88 0.14 -2.59
CA ASN A 3 5.88 -1.32 -2.75
C ASN A 3 4.80 -1.84 -3.70
N GLY A 4 3.85 -0.98 -4.09
CA GLY A 4 2.92 -1.27 -5.18
C GLY A 4 3.57 -1.16 -6.55
N SER A 5 2.91 -1.76 -7.53
CA SER A 5 3.33 -1.82 -8.92
C SER A 5 2.44 -0.94 -9.80
N VAL A 6 2.98 -0.41 -10.91
CA VAL A 6 2.15 0.13 -11.99
C VAL A 6 1.51 -1.03 -12.77
N PRO A 7 0.28 -0.86 -13.31
CA PRO A 7 -0.34 -1.91 -14.13
C PRO A 7 0.63 -2.43 -15.20
N ASN A 8 0.83 -3.75 -15.27
CA ASN A 8 1.75 -4.46 -16.16
C ASN A 8 3.27 -4.35 -15.86
N SER A 9 3.67 -3.94 -14.66
CA SER A 9 5.09 -3.97 -14.23
C SER A 9 5.25 -4.59 -12.85
N ASP A 10 6.05 -5.64 -12.69
CA ASP A 10 6.31 -6.27 -11.38
C ASP A 10 7.33 -5.50 -10.51
N GLN A 11 7.68 -4.27 -10.87
CA GLN A 11 8.67 -3.46 -10.14
C GLN A 11 8.03 -2.42 -9.24
N SER A 12 8.60 -2.26 -8.04
CA SER A 12 8.29 -1.19 -7.10
C SER A 12 8.48 0.19 -7.73
N ILE A 13 7.53 1.10 -7.55
CA ILE A 13 7.59 2.46 -8.12
C ILE A 13 8.71 3.27 -7.45
N ARG A 14 9.61 3.86 -8.25
CA ARG A 14 10.71 4.71 -7.79
C ARG A 14 10.71 6.07 -8.50
N VAL A 15 10.25 7.09 -7.79
CA VAL A 15 10.47 8.50 -8.18
C VAL A 15 11.87 8.94 -7.72
N ARG A 16 12.70 9.43 -8.64
CA ARG A 16 14.02 9.98 -8.31
C ARG A 16 13.86 11.32 -7.58
N PRO A 17 14.77 11.68 -6.65
CA PRO A 17 14.74 12.99 -6.01
C PRO A 17 14.96 14.11 -7.04
N SER A 18 14.25 15.24 -6.87
CA SER A 18 14.39 16.44 -7.70
C SER A 18 14.15 17.69 -6.86
N ARG A 19 14.69 18.83 -7.30
CA ARG A 19 14.44 20.16 -6.72
C ARG A 19 13.42 20.97 -7.53
N SER A 20 12.79 20.35 -8.54
CA SER A 20 11.75 20.99 -9.35
C SER A 20 10.52 21.30 -8.49
N PRO A 21 9.85 22.46 -8.69
CA PRO A 21 8.55 22.73 -8.07
C PRO A 21 7.49 21.67 -8.46
N GLU A 22 7.61 21.07 -9.64
CA GLU A 22 6.72 20.01 -10.14
C GLU A 22 6.96 18.65 -9.48
N GLN A 23 7.95 18.52 -8.60
CA GLN A 23 8.31 17.23 -8.03
C GLN A 23 7.17 16.62 -7.20
N LEU A 24 6.38 17.45 -6.51
CA LEU A 24 5.22 16.96 -5.78
C LEU A 24 4.18 16.36 -6.73
N ALA A 25 3.91 17.02 -7.86
CA ALA A 25 2.99 16.51 -8.88
C ALA A 25 3.45 15.14 -9.41
N HIS A 26 4.74 14.99 -9.75
CA HIS A 26 5.29 13.70 -10.18
C HIS A 26 5.19 12.61 -9.11
N VAL A 27 5.35 12.96 -7.83
CA VAL A 27 5.18 12.00 -6.73
C VAL A 27 3.71 11.59 -6.61
N LEU A 28 2.77 12.54 -6.68
CA LEU A 28 1.34 12.26 -6.59
C LEU A 28 0.83 11.47 -7.81
N GLU A 29 1.33 11.77 -9.00
CA GLU A 29 1.03 11.00 -10.23
C GLU A 29 1.53 9.57 -10.11
N ALA A 30 2.78 9.39 -9.65
CA ALA A 30 3.34 8.07 -9.41
C ALA A 30 2.56 7.28 -8.35
N LEU A 31 2.01 7.96 -7.33
CA LEU A 31 1.16 7.36 -6.31
C LEU A 31 -0.25 7.06 -6.83
N ALA A 32 -0.80 7.88 -7.72
CA ALA A 32 -2.09 7.63 -8.35
C ALA A 32 -2.05 6.40 -9.29
N ALA A 33 -0.87 6.08 -9.83
CA ALA A 33 -0.65 4.91 -10.66
C ALA A 33 -0.35 3.61 -9.87
N VAL A 34 -0.28 3.67 -8.53
CA VAL A 34 -0.05 2.50 -7.67
C VAL A 34 -1.29 1.60 -7.70
N THR A 35 -1.12 0.33 -8.06
CA THR A 35 -2.15 -0.70 -7.89
C THR A 35 -2.18 -1.23 -6.45
N GLU A 36 -3.32 -1.79 -6.03
CA GLU A 36 -3.54 -2.33 -4.68
C GLU A 36 -2.61 -3.51 -4.31
N PHE A 37 -1.96 -4.12 -5.30
CA PHE A 37 -1.07 -5.26 -5.08
C PHE A 37 0.37 -4.84 -4.78
N ALA A 38 0.83 -5.23 -3.59
CA ALA A 38 2.23 -5.12 -3.22
C ALA A 38 3.08 -6.15 -3.96
N THR A 39 4.15 -5.69 -4.61
CA THR A 39 5.15 -6.53 -5.30
C THR A 39 6.10 -7.27 -4.35
N GLY A 40 5.96 -7.06 -3.04
CA GLY A 40 6.73 -7.74 -2.00
C GLY A 40 6.62 -7.11 -0.62
N SER A 41 7.32 -7.71 0.35
CA SER A 41 7.38 -7.22 1.74
C SER A 41 8.08 -5.86 1.81
N ILE A 42 7.36 -4.87 2.36
CA ILE A 42 7.81 -3.47 2.47
C ILE A 42 9.06 -3.37 3.36
N GLU A 43 9.16 -4.20 4.39
CA GLU A 43 10.29 -4.27 5.33
C GLU A 43 11.57 -4.64 4.59
N LYS A 44 11.49 -5.70 3.76
CA LYS A 44 12.64 -6.13 2.95
C LYS A 44 13.02 -5.08 1.92
N MET A 45 12.06 -4.38 1.33
CA MET A 45 12.32 -3.29 0.38
C MET A 45 13.05 -2.12 1.07
N MET A 46 12.56 -1.70 2.24
CA MET A 46 13.15 -0.62 3.02
C MET A 46 14.59 -0.95 3.44
N MET A 47 14.82 -2.16 3.97
CA MET A 47 16.15 -2.60 4.40
C MET A 47 17.14 -2.64 3.23
N ARG A 48 16.72 -3.14 2.05
CA ARG A 48 17.57 -3.18 0.85
C ARG A 48 17.84 -1.81 0.24
N THR A 49 16.87 -0.90 0.30
CA THR A 49 16.99 0.42 -0.31
C THR A 49 17.80 1.36 0.57
N SER A 50 17.72 1.21 1.90
CA SER A 50 18.30 2.15 2.86
C SER A 50 19.79 2.47 2.64
N PRO A 51 20.70 1.51 2.32
CA PRO A 51 22.11 1.82 2.13
C PRO A 51 22.37 2.71 0.91
N SER A 52 21.52 2.59 -0.12
CA SER A 52 21.63 3.36 -1.37
C SER A 52 21.09 4.79 -1.27
N LEU A 53 20.40 5.12 -0.17
CA LEU A 53 19.85 6.45 0.04
C LEU A 53 20.96 7.42 0.49
N PRO A 54 21.00 8.65 -0.07
CA PRO A 54 21.92 9.69 0.38
C PRO A 54 21.87 9.88 1.90
N TRP A 55 23.02 10.22 2.48
CA TRP A 55 23.09 10.59 3.89
C TRP A 55 22.18 11.78 4.19
N GLY A 56 21.46 11.71 5.31
CA GLY A 56 20.47 12.73 5.69
C GLY A 56 19.08 12.56 5.07
N SER A 57 18.86 11.58 4.19
CA SER A 57 17.53 11.25 3.67
C SER A 57 16.59 10.80 4.79
N THR A 58 15.32 11.21 4.70
CA THR A 58 14.25 10.72 5.59
C THR A 58 13.46 9.62 4.90
N ILE A 59 13.29 8.50 5.58
CA ILE A 59 12.45 7.38 5.17
C ILE A 59 11.09 7.58 5.83
N VAL A 60 10.05 7.81 5.03
CA VAL A 60 8.67 7.90 5.51
C VAL A 60 7.95 6.63 5.08
N LEU A 61 7.48 5.84 6.05
CA LEU A 61 6.61 4.69 5.80
C LEU A 61 5.16 5.13 5.99
N ILE A 62 4.32 4.96 4.96
CA ILE A 62 2.89 5.25 5.01
C ILE A 62 2.17 3.91 4.84
N THR A 63 1.31 3.53 5.78
CA THR A 63 0.62 2.24 5.73
C THR A 63 -0.70 2.26 6.51
N ALA A 64 -1.72 1.56 6.01
CA ALA A 64 -2.97 1.30 6.72
C ALA A 64 -2.89 0.09 7.66
N VAL A 65 -1.83 -0.72 7.55
CA VAL A 65 -1.58 -1.90 8.40
C VAL A 65 -0.20 -1.76 9.03
N VAL A 66 -0.14 -1.84 10.35
CA VAL A 66 1.12 -1.80 11.10
C VAL A 66 1.36 -3.18 11.69
N THR A 67 2.43 -3.85 11.26
CA THR A 67 2.85 -5.15 11.82
C THR A 67 4.09 -5.02 12.70
N GLU A 68 4.36 -6.03 13.52
CA GLU A 68 5.54 -6.07 14.38
C GLU A 68 6.84 -6.09 13.57
N GLU A 69 6.86 -6.78 12.43
CA GLU A 69 8.03 -6.87 11.55
C GLU A 69 8.38 -5.51 10.94
N MET A 70 7.38 -4.73 10.51
CA MET A 70 7.58 -3.36 10.03
C MET A 70 8.22 -2.50 11.11
N MET A 71 7.75 -2.66 12.34
CA MET A 71 8.26 -1.93 13.48
C MET A 71 9.71 -2.29 13.81
N VAL A 72 10.04 -3.58 13.85
CA VAL A 72 11.41 -4.05 14.04
C VAL A 72 12.33 -3.50 12.95
N ALA A 73 11.89 -3.48 11.69
CA ALA A 73 12.66 -2.92 10.58
C ALA A 73 12.89 -1.41 10.73
N LEU A 74 11.86 -0.65 11.13
CA LEU A 74 11.97 0.79 11.37
C LEU A 74 12.94 1.13 12.50
N ILE A 75 12.89 0.37 13.61
CA ILE A 75 13.82 0.55 14.73
C ILE A 75 15.26 0.28 14.28
N ARG A 76 15.51 -0.82 13.57
CA ARG A 76 16.85 -1.14 13.06
C ARG A 76 17.41 -0.07 12.13
N LEU A 77 16.56 0.50 11.26
CA LEU A 77 16.97 1.61 10.39
C LEU A 77 17.32 2.85 11.20
N LYS A 78 16.57 3.12 12.27
CA LYS A 78 16.84 4.23 13.18
C LYS A 78 18.16 4.07 13.92
N GLU A 79 18.40 2.88 14.46
CA GLU A 79 19.65 2.53 15.15
C GLU A 79 20.85 2.61 14.19
N ALA A 80 20.64 2.32 12.91
CA ALA A 80 21.63 2.55 11.84
C ALA A 80 21.81 4.04 11.46
N GLY A 81 21.23 4.97 12.21
CA GLY A 81 21.39 6.41 12.01
C GLY A 81 20.49 7.02 10.92
N ARG A 82 19.51 6.27 10.40
CA ARG A 82 18.55 6.80 9.42
C ARG A 82 17.46 7.62 10.10
N ARG A 83 17.04 8.68 9.43
CA ARG A 83 15.83 9.43 9.81
C ARG A 83 14.63 8.64 9.31
N VAL A 84 13.78 8.20 10.24
CA VAL A 84 12.61 7.38 9.94
C VAL A 84 11.35 8.01 10.54
N VAL A 85 10.25 7.97 9.80
CA VAL A 85 8.93 8.44 10.21
C VAL A 85 7.89 7.41 9.79
N LEU A 86 6.98 7.05 10.70
CA LEU A 86 5.80 6.24 10.41
C LEU A 86 4.57 7.14 10.30
N ILE A 87 3.78 6.95 9.25
CA ILE A 87 2.43 7.50 9.13
C ILE A 87 1.48 6.30 9.05
N SER A 88 0.76 6.05 10.13
CA SER A 88 -0.24 4.99 10.23
C SER A 88 -1.61 5.55 9.84
N LEU A 89 -2.26 4.87 8.89
CA LEU A 89 -3.63 5.12 8.45
C LEU A 89 -4.62 4.10 9.02
N ALA A 90 -4.17 3.24 9.96
CA ALA A 90 -5.02 2.27 10.64
C ALA A 90 -6.05 3.01 11.51
N ASP A 91 -7.19 2.37 11.81
CA ASP A 91 -8.15 2.95 12.75
C ASP A 91 -7.60 2.98 14.18
N GLU A 92 -6.95 1.89 14.59
CA GLU A 92 -6.29 1.79 15.89
C GLU A 92 -4.88 2.43 15.81
N PRO A 93 -4.46 3.22 16.81
CA PRO A 93 -3.10 3.73 16.88
C PRO A 93 -2.06 2.60 16.89
N PRO A 94 -0.87 2.84 16.31
CA PRO A 94 0.23 1.90 16.41
C PRO A 94 0.58 1.65 17.89
N PRO A 95 1.11 0.45 18.22
CA PRO A 95 1.42 0.09 19.61
C PRO A 95 2.28 1.15 20.31
N LYS A 96 2.06 1.37 21.61
CA LYS A 96 2.89 2.27 22.41
C LYS A 96 4.15 1.52 22.85
N GLY A 97 5.33 2.16 22.78
CA GLY A 97 6.60 1.59 23.27
C GLY A 97 7.71 1.38 22.23
N LEU A 98 7.56 1.93 21.02
CA LEU A 98 8.45 1.69 19.87
C LEU A 98 9.70 2.57 19.82
N GLY A 99 10.34 2.75 20.97
CA GLY A 99 11.46 3.67 21.12
C GLY A 99 11.07 5.11 20.75
N ASN A 100 12.06 5.94 20.46
CA ASN A 100 11.88 7.35 20.08
C ASN A 100 11.35 7.52 18.63
N LEU A 101 10.80 6.49 17.99
CA LEU A 101 10.32 6.53 16.59
C LEU A 101 9.23 7.61 16.44
N LEU A 102 9.39 8.50 15.46
CA LEU A 102 8.38 9.50 15.17
C LEU A 102 7.24 8.84 14.39
N ALA A 103 6.07 8.72 15.03
CA ALA A 103 4.88 8.13 14.43
C ALA A 103 3.73 9.14 14.44
N TYR A 104 3.07 9.28 13.30
CA TYR A 104 1.82 10.01 13.13
C TYR A 104 0.71 9.00 12.86
N HIS A 105 -0.42 9.18 13.53
CA HIS A 105 -1.62 8.36 13.36
C HIS A 105 -2.71 9.24 12.76
N ILE A 106 -3.24 8.81 11.62
CA ILE A 106 -4.28 9.51 10.87
C ILE A 106 -5.40 8.49 10.59
N PRO A 107 -6.36 8.30 11.51
CA PRO A 107 -7.41 7.31 11.36
C PRO A 107 -8.39 7.70 10.24
N SER A 108 -9.13 6.73 9.71
CA SER A 108 -10.15 6.97 8.65
C SER A 108 -11.25 7.95 9.07
N SER A 109 -11.43 8.15 10.39
CA SER A 109 -12.38 9.10 10.96
C SER A 109 -12.02 10.57 10.77
N VAL A 110 -10.82 10.91 10.29
CA VAL A 110 -10.50 12.32 10.04
C VAL A 110 -11.31 12.88 8.85
N PRO A 111 -11.78 14.14 8.92
CA PRO A 111 -12.63 14.73 7.87
C PRO A 111 -12.02 14.70 6.45
N ALA A 112 -10.69 14.67 6.35
CA ALA A 112 -9.98 14.57 5.08
C ALA A 112 -10.27 13.27 4.32
N PHE A 113 -10.55 12.16 5.02
CA PHE A 113 -10.92 10.87 4.42
C PHE A 113 -12.43 10.67 4.29
N GLN A 114 -13.24 11.42 5.05
CA GLN A 114 -14.70 11.39 4.96
C GLN A 114 -15.27 12.12 3.75
N LYS A 115 -14.47 12.97 3.10
CA LYS A 115 -14.84 13.64 1.86
C LYS A 115 -14.83 12.58 0.75
N GLU A 116 -16.00 12.00 0.45
CA GLU A 116 -16.22 10.94 -0.55
C GLU A 116 -15.29 11.05 -1.77
N HIS A 117 -14.15 10.37 -1.73
CA HIS A 117 -13.61 9.78 -2.94
C HIS A 117 -14.40 8.49 -3.11
N LYS A 118 -15.55 8.60 -3.79
CA LYS A 118 -16.08 7.49 -4.58
C LYS A 118 -15.01 7.18 -5.62
N ALA A 119 -13.92 6.53 -5.20
CA ALA A 119 -13.04 5.82 -6.08
C ALA A 119 -13.99 4.87 -6.78
N SER A 120 -14.26 5.19 -8.04
CA SER A 120 -15.21 4.50 -8.86
C SER A 120 -14.91 3.01 -8.81
N THR A 121 -15.71 2.35 -7.98
CA THR A 121 -16.26 1.01 -8.08
C THR A 121 -16.85 0.79 -9.48
N ILE A 122 -16.19 1.17 -10.57
CA ILE A 122 -16.62 0.81 -11.93
C ILE A 122 -16.52 -0.71 -12.06
N THR A 123 -15.53 -1.34 -11.43
CA THR A 123 -15.41 -2.81 -11.42
C THR A 123 -16.46 -3.46 -10.52
N GLU A 124 -16.60 -3.01 -9.27
CA GLU A 124 -17.50 -3.67 -8.29
C GLU A 124 -19.00 -3.30 -8.49
N ALA A 125 -19.33 -2.12 -9.04
CA ALA A 125 -20.70 -1.80 -9.46
C ALA A 125 -21.05 -2.45 -10.82
N ALA A 126 -20.06 -2.68 -11.70
CA ALA A 126 -20.28 -3.51 -12.89
C ALA A 126 -20.50 -4.98 -12.51
N LEU A 127 -19.73 -5.52 -11.55
CA LEU A 127 -19.91 -6.88 -11.01
C LEU A 127 -21.27 -7.07 -10.34
N GLY A 128 -21.76 -6.08 -9.60
CA GLY A 128 -23.09 -6.11 -8.98
C GLY A 128 -24.26 -6.10 -9.97
N ASN A 129 -24.04 -5.62 -11.20
CA ASN A 129 -25.06 -5.58 -12.27
C ASN A 129 -24.98 -6.78 -13.22
N ILE A 130 -24.03 -7.71 -13.03
CA ILE A 130 -24.04 -8.98 -13.78
C ILE A 130 -25.14 -9.85 -13.16
N PRO A 131 -26.22 -10.18 -13.90
CA PRO A 131 -27.20 -11.12 -13.40
C PRO A 131 -26.48 -12.44 -13.09
N ALA A 132 -26.60 -12.91 -11.85
CA ALA A 132 -26.14 -14.24 -11.47
C ALA A 132 -26.77 -15.24 -12.44
N GLN A 133 -25.94 -15.91 -13.24
CA GLN A 133 -26.45 -16.91 -14.17
C GLN A 133 -27.04 -18.04 -13.35
N GLU A 134 -28.33 -18.26 -13.52
CA GLU A 134 -29.02 -19.40 -12.94
C GLU A 134 -28.33 -20.67 -13.48
N PRO A 135 -27.84 -21.58 -12.61
CA PRO A 135 -27.16 -22.77 -13.09
C PRO A 135 -28.15 -23.57 -13.94
N VAL A 136 -27.88 -23.63 -15.24
CA VAL A 136 -28.61 -24.50 -16.16
C VAL A 136 -28.34 -25.93 -15.69
N GLY A 137 -29.34 -26.54 -15.05
CA GLY A 137 -29.30 -27.95 -14.68
C GLY A 137 -29.13 -28.78 -15.95
N LEU A 138 -27.92 -29.28 -16.19
CA LEU A 138 -27.69 -30.32 -17.18
C LEU A 138 -28.32 -31.60 -16.62
N GLU A 139 -29.54 -31.90 -17.07
CA GLU A 139 -30.12 -33.24 -16.88
C GLU A 139 -29.25 -34.24 -17.65
N PHE A 140 -28.30 -34.85 -16.96
CA PHE A 140 -27.63 -36.04 -17.46
C PHE A 140 -28.63 -37.20 -17.39
N LYS A 141 -29.28 -37.48 -18.52
CA LYS A 141 -29.96 -38.75 -18.74
C LYS A 141 -28.90 -39.85 -18.71
N LEU A 142 -28.80 -40.54 -17.58
CA LEU A 142 -28.11 -41.83 -17.56
C LEU A 142 -29.03 -42.81 -18.29
N ASP A 143 -28.70 -43.09 -19.54
CA ASP A 143 -29.27 -44.23 -20.26
C ASP A 143 -28.68 -45.50 -19.61
N ASP A 144 -29.44 -46.08 -18.69
CA ASP A 144 -29.26 -47.46 -18.26
C ASP A 144 -29.51 -48.35 -19.49
N THR A 145 -28.47 -49.00 -20.01
CA THR A 145 -28.67 -50.22 -20.80
C THR A 145 -27.49 -51.18 -20.64
N THR A 146 -27.79 -52.22 -19.85
CA THR A 146 -27.31 -53.62 -19.87
C THR A 146 -25.82 -53.91 -19.93
#